data_AF-V4P8Y8-F1
#
_entry.id   AF-V4P8Y8-F1
#
_cell.length_a   1.000
_cell.length_b   1.000
_cell.length_c   1.000
_cell.angle_alpha   90.00
_cell.angle_beta   90.00
_cell.angle_gamma   90.00
#
_symmetry.space_group_name_H-M   'P 1'
#
loop_
_entity.id
_entity.type
_entity.pdbx_description
1 polymer ?
#
loop_
_entity_poly.entity_id
_entity_poly.type
_entity_poly.pdbx_seq_one_letter_code
_entity_poly.pdbx_strand_id
1 'polypeptide(L)'
;MARGIGACIFGLGGTKLTAEEARFFADAQPLGFILFRRNIETPDQVKALVASLKALVGHDALVLIDQEGGRVRRLRPPHWPDYPPASRFGEVSNDSLEQREIIRLGARLMAHDLRALGINVDCAPVLDVPQAGAHDVVGDRAYAPTAQDVAVMGRACAEGLLAGGVLPVIKHIPGHGRAGADSHNDLPRVDSSLDDLMAVDFYPFQVNADMPIAMTAHVLYTAIDRRNPGTTSRKCLKLVRDVIGFDGLLVTDDLSMNALSGALNKRAKASLRAGCDVLLHCNGQMDQMRQVLNETPKLKGEALRRAKAALTRILKTPEPLDVVEARARFDGVLARGNIAELHRDPTEGQAMERQATAEPVTAQGSR
;
A
#
# COMPACT_ATOMS: atom_id res chain seq x y z
N MET A 1 -2.82 36.53 1.45
CA MET A 1 -2.38 35.58 0.41
C MET A 1 -2.73 34.18 0.88
N ALA A 2 -3.34 33.34 0.03
CA ALA A 2 -3.58 31.94 0.39
C ALA A 2 -2.24 31.27 0.73
N ARG A 3 -2.14 30.62 1.90
CA ARG A 3 -0.92 29.89 2.28
C ARG A 3 -0.72 28.75 1.28
N GLY A 4 0.49 28.59 0.75
CA GLY A 4 0.79 27.49 -0.19
C GLY A 4 0.67 26.14 0.49
N ILE A 5 0.22 25.12 -0.24
CA ILE A 5 0.15 23.73 0.22
C ILE A 5 1.56 23.13 0.26
N GLY A 6 1.96 22.55 1.38
CA GLY A 6 3.21 21.82 1.58
C GLY A 6 3.21 20.47 0.86
N ALA A 7 4.35 20.12 0.28
CA ALA A 7 4.58 18.84 -0.38
C ALA A 7 4.81 17.70 0.63
N CYS A 8 3.91 17.55 1.60
CA CYS A 8 3.98 16.52 2.63
C CYS A 8 2.59 15.99 3.02
N ILE A 9 2.60 14.78 3.55
CA ILE A 9 1.47 14.12 4.21
C ILE A 9 1.94 13.69 5.60
N PHE A 10 1.16 14.02 6.62
CA PHE A 10 1.50 13.72 8.02
C PHE A 10 0.49 12.78 8.68
N GLY A 11 0.98 11.85 9.48
CA GLY A 11 0.18 11.18 10.49
C GLY A 11 0.04 12.04 11.74
N LEU A 12 -0.77 11.56 12.68
CA LEU A 12 -1.06 12.23 13.94
C LEU A 12 -1.09 11.25 15.11
N GLY A 13 -0.97 11.77 16.32
CA GLY A 13 -0.68 10.99 17.53
C GLY A 13 -1.87 10.16 18.04
N GLY A 14 -3.11 10.65 17.90
CA GLY A 14 -4.28 10.01 18.53
C GLY A 14 -5.60 10.24 17.80
N THR A 15 -6.70 10.02 18.50
CA THR A 15 -8.07 10.04 17.95
C THR A 15 -8.68 11.44 17.82
N LYS A 16 -7.98 12.47 18.31
CA LYS A 16 -8.37 13.88 18.22
C LYS A 16 -7.13 14.74 18.02
N LEU A 17 -7.30 15.89 17.39
CA LEU A 17 -6.25 16.89 17.27
C LEU A 17 -5.91 17.46 18.66
N THR A 18 -4.64 17.44 19.01
CA THR A 18 -4.12 18.25 20.11
C THR A 18 -4.00 19.71 19.69
N ALA A 19 -3.93 20.63 20.65
CA ALA A 19 -3.68 22.05 20.37
C ALA A 19 -2.32 22.28 19.69
N GLU A 20 -1.32 21.45 19.97
CA GLU A 20 -0.01 21.54 19.33
C GLU A 20 -0.07 21.10 17.86
N GLU A 21 -0.67 19.93 17.58
CA GLU A 21 -0.90 19.47 16.21
C GLU A 21 -1.73 20.46 15.41
N ALA A 22 -2.78 21.04 16.01
CA ALA A 22 -3.61 22.03 15.33
C ALA A 22 -2.79 23.24 14.87
N ARG A 23 -1.94 23.80 15.75
CA ARG A 23 -1.03 24.91 15.37
C ARG A 23 -0.03 24.47 14.31
N PHE A 24 0.60 23.32 14.50
CA PHE A 24 1.60 22.79 13.57
C PHE A 24 1.02 22.60 12.17
N PHE A 25 -0.13 21.95 12.02
CA PHE A 25 -0.75 21.71 10.73
C PHE A 25 -1.31 22.99 10.09
N ALA A 26 -1.82 23.93 10.87
CA ALA A 26 -2.26 25.24 10.37
C ALA A 26 -1.10 26.02 9.71
N ASP A 27 0.12 25.89 10.25
CA ASP A 27 1.32 26.52 9.68
C ASP A 27 1.92 25.70 8.54
N ALA A 28 1.99 24.38 8.70
CA ALA A 28 2.54 23.45 7.70
C ALA A 28 1.74 23.46 6.39
N GLN A 29 0.40 23.50 6.49
CA GLN A 29 -0.54 23.35 5.38
C GLN A 29 -0.23 22.10 4.53
N PRO A 30 -0.20 20.88 5.10
CA PRO A 30 0.19 19.68 4.37
C PRO A 30 -0.82 19.36 3.25
N LEU A 31 -0.37 18.70 2.18
CA LEU A 31 -1.25 18.19 1.12
C LEU A 31 -2.30 17.23 1.68
N GLY A 32 -1.95 16.49 2.73
CA GLY A 32 -2.88 15.55 3.34
C GLY A 32 -2.43 15.01 4.68
N PHE A 33 -3.20 14.04 5.15
CA PHE A 33 -3.01 13.32 6.40
C PHE A 33 -3.11 11.82 6.16
N ILE A 34 -2.43 11.01 6.99
CA ILE A 34 -2.58 9.55 6.96
C ILE A 34 -3.05 9.03 8.32
N LEU A 35 -4.08 8.18 8.30
CA LEU A 35 -4.67 7.59 9.50
C LEU A 35 -4.13 6.18 9.75
N PHE A 36 -3.88 5.89 11.02
CA PHE A 36 -3.46 4.59 11.53
C PHE A 36 -4.45 4.08 12.59
N ARG A 37 -4.23 2.85 13.06
CA ARG A 37 -5.09 2.20 14.06
C ARG A 37 -5.28 3.05 15.31
N ARG A 38 -4.24 3.78 15.74
CA ARG A 38 -4.28 4.69 16.90
C ARG A 38 -5.22 5.90 16.72
N ASN A 39 -5.69 6.16 15.50
CA ASN A 39 -6.59 7.27 15.18
C ASN A 39 -8.05 6.81 15.05
N ILE A 40 -8.34 5.51 15.23
CA ILE A 40 -9.60 4.86 14.88
C ILE A 40 -10.19 4.17 16.11
N GLU A 41 -11.31 4.69 16.59
CA GLU A 41 -12.13 4.08 17.65
C GLU A 41 -13.53 3.70 17.12
N THR A 42 -14.31 4.69 16.70
CA THR A 42 -15.69 4.51 16.22
C THR A 42 -15.94 5.29 14.93
N PRO A 43 -16.96 4.93 14.12
CA PRO A 43 -17.27 5.66 12.89
C PRO A 43 -17.46 7.16 13.08
N ASP A 44 -18.18 7.57 14.13
CA ASP A 44 -18.45 8.98 14.38
C ASP A 44 -17.20 9.74 14.88
N GLN A 45 -16.35 9.09 15.68
CA GLN A 45 -15.06 9.68 16.07
C GLN A 45 -14.17 9.91 14.85
N VAL A 46 -14.06 8.93 13.94
CA VAL A 46 -13.21 9.05 12.75
C VAL A 46 -13.75 10.16 11.82
N LYS A 47 -15.06 10.20 11.57
CA LYS A 47 -15.70 11.29 10.79
C LYS A 47 -15.38 12.66 11.38
N ALA A 48 -15.52 12.81 12.69
CA ALA A 48 -15.23 14.07 13.38
C ALA A 48 -13.75 14.47 13.28
N LEU A 49 -12.84 13.51 13.40
CA LEU A 49 -11.41 13.74 13.23
C LEU A 49 -11.08 14.20 11.81
N VAL A 50 -11.58 13.50 10.79
CA VAL A 50 -11.36 13.83 9.38
C VAL A 50 -11.93 15.21 9.03
N ALA A 51 -13.14 15.52 9.51
CA ALA A 51 -13.74 16.83 9.33
C ALA A 51 -12.89 17.94 9.97
N SER A 52 -12.38 17.71 11.18
CA SER A 52 -11.52 18.68 11.89
C SER A 52 -10.21 18.93 11.14
N LEU A 53 -9.57 17.88 10.61
CA LEU A 53 -8.34 17.99 9.82
C LEU A 53 -8.56 18.82 8.55
N LYS A 54 -9.63 18.55 7.79
CA LYS A 54 -9.95 19.29 6.56
C LYS A 54 -10.32 20.74 6.86
N ALA A 55 -11.13 20.99 7.89
CA ALA A 55 -11.50 22.33 8.31
C ALA A 55 -10.27 23.16 8.74
N LEU A 56 -9.32 22.53 9.44
CA LEU A 56 -8.09 23.18 9.92
C LEU A 56 -7.22 23.71 8.78
N VAL A 57 -7.06 22.94 7.70
CA VAL A 57 -6.21 23.33 6.56
C VAL A 57 -6.97 24.12 5.49
N GLY A 58 -8.30 24.05 5.46
CA GLY A 58 -9.14 24.89 4.60
C GLY A 58 -9.01 24.61 3.09
N HIS A 59 -8.48 23.45 2.70
CA HIS A 59 -8.41 22.97 1.33
C HIS A 59 -8.82 21.50 1.23
N ASP A 60 -8.96 20.98 0.00
CA ASP A 60 -9.30 19.58 -0.28
C ASP A 60 -8.13 18.63 0.07
N ALA A 61 -7.86 18.46 1.36
CA ALA A 61 -6.78 17.61 1.85
C ALA A 61 -7.02 16.14 1.48
N LEU A 62 -5.94 15.48 1.07
CA LEU A 62 -5.92 14.03 0.95
C LEU A 62 -5.96 13.42 2.36
N VAL A 63 -6.78 12.41 2.57
CA VAL A 63 -6.86 11.65 3.81
C VAL A 63 -6.65 10.19 3.44
N LEU A 64 -5.47 9.70 3.79
CA LEU A 64 -4.94 8.40 3.45
C LEU A 64 -5.20 7.40 4.57
N ILE A 65 -5.25 6.13 4.21
CA ILE A 65 -5.24 4.99 5.12
C ILE A 65 -4.54 3.82 4.41
N ASP A 66 -4.07 2.82 5.16
CA ASP A 66 -3.69 1.50 4.62
C ASP A 66 -4.80 0.49 4.92
N GLN A 67 -5.79 0.38 4.04
CA GLN A 67 -6.90 -0.56 4.19
C GLN A 67 -6.81 -1.70 3.16
N GLU A 68 -5.66 -2.34 3.02
CA GLU A 68 -5.45 -3.42 2.02
C GLU A 68 -6.37 -4.64 2.23
N GLY A 69 -6.72 -4.92 3.48
CA GLY A 69 -7.33 -6.19 3.90
C GLY A 69 -6.32 -7.10 4.59
N GLY A 70 -6.80 -8.22 5.13
CA GLY A 70 -5.95 -9.17 5.87
C GLY A 70 -5.18 -8.47 6.99
N ARG A 71 -3.91 -8.79 7.18
CA ARG A 71 -3.10 -8.22 8.28
C ARG A 71 -2.87 -6.70 8.18
N VAL A 72 -2.87 -6.11 6.97
CA VAL A 72 -2.69 -4.66 6.77
C VAL A 72 -4.06 -3.98 6.62
N ARG A 73 -4.71 -3.81 7.78
CA ARG A 73 -5.99 -3.12 7.88
C ARG A 73 -6.10 -2.28 9.14
N ARG A 74 -6.71 -1.11 9.01
CA ARG A 74 -6.88 -0.14 10.09
C ARG A 74 -8.32 -0.13 10.59
N LEU A 75 -9.29 -0.14 9.69
CA LEU A 75 -10.71 -0.36 9.98
C LEU A 75 -10.97 -1.86 10.17
N ARG A 76 -11.66 -2.21 11.26
CA ARG A 76 -11.85 -3.61 11.70
C ARG A 76 -13.25 -3.83 12.30
N PRO A 77 -13.69 -5.10 12.41
CA PRO A 77 -14.84 -5.43 13.24
C PRO A 77 -14.72 -4.90 14.67
N PRO A 78 -15.84 -4.57 15.34
CA PRO A 78 -17.23 -4.81 14.88
C PRO A 78 -17.81 -3.69 14.00
N HIS A 79 -17.10 -2.56 13.85
CA HIS A 79 -17.65 -1.39 13.16
C HIS A 79 -17.53 -1.47 11.64
N TRP A 80 -16.57 -2.24 11.13
CA TRP A 80 -16.31 -2.37 9.70
C TRP A 80 -16.11 -3.84 9.30
N PRO A 81 -16.31 -4.16 8.01
CA PRO A 81 -16.11 -5.51 7.49
C PRO A 81 -14.66 -5.99 7.64
N ASP A 82 -14.48 -7.30 7.76
CA ASP A 82 -13.17 -7.93 7.76
C ASP A 82 -12.78 -8.33 6.34
N TYR A 83 -12.23 -7.39 5.57
CA TYR A 83 -11.76 -7.66 4.21
C TYR A 83 -10.59 -8.66 4.24
N PRO A 84 -10.58 -9.69 3.38
CA PRO A 84 -9.54 -10.72 3.38
C PRO A 84 -8.20 -10.18 2.86
N PRO A 85 -7.08 -10.90 3.07
CA PRO A 85 -5.84 -10.62 2.35
C PRO A 85 -6.00 -10.79 0.85
N ALA A 86 -5.14 -10.13 0.05
CA ALA A 86 -5.24 -10.13 -1.41
C ALA A 86 -5.08 -11.54 -2.02
N SER A 87 -4.22 -12.38 -1.44
CA SER A 87 -4.00 -13.76 -1.92
C SER A 87 -5.28 -14.60 -1.90
N ARG A 88 -6.21 -14.29 -0.99
CA ARG A 88 -7.48 -15.02 -0.86
C ARG A 88 -8.33 -14.94 -2.12
N PHE A 89 -8.21 -13.87 -2.91
CA PHE A 89 -8.95 -13.74 -4.16
C PHE A 89 -8.49 -14.75 -5.22
N GLY A 90 -7.23 -15.18 -5.20
CA GLY A 90 -6.73 -16.24 -6.06
C GLY A 90 -7.21 -17.64 -5.66
N GLU A 91 -7.63 -17.82 -4.41
CA GLU A 91 -8.05 -19.12 -3.86
C GLU A 91 -9.53 -19.45 -4.09
N VAL A 92 -10.35 -18.45 -4.43
CA VAL A 92 -11.81 -18.56 -4.52
C VAL A 92 -12.32 -18.87 -5.94
N SER A 93 -11.46 -18.73 -6.95
CA SER A 93 -11.76 -19.08 -8.34
C SER A 93 -10.48 -19.36 -9.12
N ASN A 94 -10.53 -20.26 -10.10
CA ASN A 94 -9.48 -20.42 -11.12
C ASN A 94 -9.76 -19.57 -12.38
N ASP A 95 -10.90 -18.88 -12.43
CA ASP A 95 -11.26 -17.98 -13.53
C ASP A 95 -10.76 -16.56 -13.22
N SER A 96 -9.77 -16.11 -14.00
CA SER A 96 -9.21 -14.77 -13.91
C SER A 96 -10.24 -13.65 -14.03
N LEU A 97 -11.34 -13.85 -14.79
CA LEU A 97 -12.39 -12.85 -14.92
C LEU A 97 -13.19 -12.73 -13.62
N GLU A 98 -13.57 -13.86 -13.02
CA GLU A 98 -14.27 -13.87 -11.73
C GLU A 98 -13.39 -13.29 -10.62
N GLN A 99 -12.10 -13.64 -10.57
CA GLN A 99 -11.12 -13.06 -9.64
C GLN A 99 -11.06 -11.53 -9.80
N ARG A 100 -10.94 -11.04 -11.03
CA ARG A 100 -10.88 -9.61 -11.32
C ARG A 100 -12.17 -8.90 -10.90
N GLU A 101 -13.34 -9.50 -11.17
CA GLU A 101 -14.63 -8.93 -10.78
C GLU A 101 -14.80 -8.86 -9.26
N ILE A 102 -14.45 -9.93 -8.54
CA ILE A 102 -14.61 -9.96 -7.08
C ILE A 102 -13.65 -8.98 -6.39
N ILE A 103 -12.43 -8.82 -6.91
CA ILE A 103 -11.47 -7.83 -6.41
C ILE A 103 -12.00 -6.40 -6.63
N ARG A 104 -12.49 -6.10 -7.84
CA ARG A 104 -13.09 -4.78 -8.12
C ARG A 104 -14.29 -4.52 -7.20
N LEU A 105 -15.15 -5.51 -6.98
CA LEU A 105 -16.31 -5.39 -6.09
C LEU A 105 -15.90 -5.13 -4.64
N GLY A 106 -14.93 -5.91 -4.12
CA GLY A 106 -14.39 -5.73 -2.78
C GLY A 106 -13.78 -4.34 -2.58
N ALA A 107 -12.99 -3.88 -3.55
CA ALA A 107 -12.40 -2.54 -3.53
C ALA A 107 -13.46 -1.44 -3.63
N ARG A 108 -14.54 -1.65 -4.39
CA ARG A 108 -15.67 -0.72 -4.49
C ARG A 108 -16.46 -0.63 -3.18
N LEU A 109 -16.67 -1.76 -2.49
CA LEU A 109 -17.26 -1.80 -1.14
C LEU A 109 -16.36 -1.12 -0.11
N MET A 110 -15.06 -1.38 -0.17
CA MET A 110 -14.08 -0.72 0.70
C MET A 110 -14.08 0.79 0.49
N ALA A 111 -14.11 1.27 -0.76
CA ALA A 111 -14.23 2.69 -1.04
C ALA A 111 -15.55 3.31 -0.53
N HIS A 112 -16.65 2.56 -0.53
CA HIS A 112 -17.90 3.01 0.11
C HIS A 112 -17.70 3.23 1.61
N ASP A 113 -17.08 2.27 2.31
CA ASP A 113 -16.82 2.35 3.74
C ASP A 113 -15.86 3.50 4.09
N LEU A 114 -14.80 3.70 3.30
CA LEU A 114 -13.82 4.77 3.49
C LEU A 114 -14.44 6.15 3.24
N ARG A 115 -15.19 6.31 2.14
CA ARG A 115 -15.80 7.59 1.78
C ARG A 115 -16.83 8.03 2.83
N ALA A 116 -17.52 7.09 3.48
CA ALA A 116 -18.44 7.39 4.59
C ALA A 116 -17.74 8.05 5.80
N LEU A 117 -16.42 7.88 5.94
CA LEU A 117 -15.58 8.51 6.97
C LEU A 117 -14.91 9.81 6.49
N GLY A 118 -15.08 10.18 5.21
CA GLY A 118 -14.38 11.30 4.58
C GLY A 118 -12.94 10.98 4.14
N ILE A 119 -12.52 9.72 4.25
CA ILE A 119 -11.25 9.22 3.73
C ILE A 119 -11.38 9.10 2.21
N ASN A 120 -10.41 9.64 1.46
CA ASN A 120 -10.49 9.77 0.00
C ASN A 120 -9.25 9.23 -0.72
N VAL A 121 -8.31 8.64 0.01
CA VAL A 121 -7.17 7.92 -0.55
C VAL A 121 -6.98 6.63 0.25
N ASP A 122 -6.77 5.53 -0.45
CA ASP A 122 -6.36 4.26 0.15
C ASP A 122 -5.02 3.83 -0.42
N CYS A 123 -4.12 3.39 0.45
CA CYS A 123 -2.79 2.94 0.07
C CYS A 123 -2.84 1.49 -0.41
N ALA A 124 -3.65 1.25 -1.43
CA ALA A 124 -3.83 0.00 -2.14
C ALA A 124 -4.04 0.32 -3.64
N PRO A 125 -3.73 -0.60 -4.56
CA PRO A 125 -3.27 -1.97 -4.36
C PRO A 125 -1.77 -2.12 -4.08
N VAL A 126 -1.39 -3.25 -3.47
CA VAL A 126 -0.03 -3.78 -3.51
C VAL A 126 0.21 -4.44 -4.87
N LEU A 127 1.22 -3.99 -5.62
CA LEU A 127 1.62 -4.50 -6.93
C LEU A 127 2.94 -5.27 -6.88
N ASP A 128 3.40 -5.61 -5.68
CA ASP A 128 4.63 -6.37 -5.49
C ASP A 128 4.44 -7.84 -5.90
N VAL A 129 5.39 -8.39 -6.65
CA VAL A 129 5.35 -9.78 -7.14
C VAL A 129 6.26 -10.66 -6.24
N PRO A 130 5.71 -11.51 -5.37
CA PRO A 130 6.51 -12.34 -4.48
C PRO A 130 7.39 -13.29 -5.29
N GLN A 131 8.59 -13.55 -4.80
CA GLN A 131 9.55 -14.47 -5.41
C GLN A 131 9.98 -15.53 -4.40
N ALA A 132 10.37 -16.71 -4.89
CA ALA A 132 10.85 -17.78 -4.02
C ALA A 132 12.05 -17.30 -3.18
N GLY A 133 11.98 -17.51 -1.86
CA GLY A 133 13.00 -17.08 -0.90
C GLY A 133 12.94 -15.61 -0.49
N ALA A 134 11.99 -14.81 -0.99
CA ALA A 134 11.76 -13.46 -0.51
C ALA A 134 11.15 -13.46 0.91
N HIS A 135 11.28 -12.34 1.62
CA HIS A 135 10.69 -12.16 2.94
C HIS A 135 9.17 -12.09 2.86
N ASP A 136 8.49 -12.56 3.91
CA ASP A 136 7.02 -12.55 4.02
C ASP A 136 6.42 -11.14 4.24
N VAL A 137 7.18 -10.07 3.95
CA VAL A 137 6.68 -8.68 4.09
C VAL A 137 5.60 -8.37 3.05
N VAL A 138 5.68 -9.01 1.89
CA VAL A 138 4.61 -9.03 0.89
C VAL A 138 3.66 -10.19 1.20
N GLY A 139 4.09 -11.45 1.07
CA GLY A 139 3.32 -12.61 1.51
C GLY A 139 1.88 -12.63 0.96
N ASP A 140 0.91 -12.79 1.87
CA ASP A 140 -0.54 -12.78 1.61
C ASP A 140 -1.11 -11.45 1.06
N ARG A 141 -0.30 -10.38 1.04
CA ARG A 141 -0.67 -9.07 0.47
C ARG A 141 -0.57 -9.04 -1.05
N ALA A 142 0.14 -9.98 -1.67
CA ALA A 142 0.19 -10.09 -3.12
C ALA A 142 -1.11 -10.65 -3.67
N TYR A 143 -1.61 -10.06 -4.75
CA TYR A 143 -2.84 -10.52 -5.40
C TYR A 143 -2.68 -11.86 -6.13
N ALA A 144 -1.49 -12.16 -6.62
CA ALA A 144 -1.21 -13.32 -7.46
C ALA A 144 0.30 -13.63 -7.48
N PRO A 145 0.71 -14.82 -7.96
CA PRO A 145 2.12 -15.21 -7.97
C PRO A 145 2.90 -14.70 -9.21
N THR A 146 2.23 -14.30 -10.30
CA THR A 146 2.89 -13.86 -11.54
C THR A 146 2.77 -12.35 -11.75
N ALA A 147 3.72 -11.75 -12.45
CA ALA A 147 3.71 -10.32 -12.74
C ALA A 147 2.48 -9.90 -13.56
N GLN A 148 2.06 -10.73 -14.53
CA GLN A 148 0.89 -10.51 -15.36
C GLN A 148 -0.39 -10.50 -14.54
N ASP A 149 -0.55 -11.49 -13.66
CA ASP A 149 -1.74 -11.59 -12.83
C ASP A 149 -1.78 -10.47 -11.79
N VAL A 150 -0.66 -10.15 -11.14
CA VAL A 150 -0.58 -9.02 -10.20
C VAL A 150 -0.95 -7.71 -10.89
N ALA A 151 -0.51 -7.50 -12.13
CA ALA A 151 -0.86 -6.31 -12.91
C ALA A 151 -2.37 -6.18 -13.12
N VAL A 152 -3.04 -7.27 -13.53
CA VAL A 152 -4.48 -7.31 -13.83
C VAL A 152 -5.33 -7.23 -12.56
N MET A 153 -4.97 -7.99 -11.53
CA MET A 153 -5.72 -8.06 -10.27
C MET A 153 -5.55 -6.78 -9.45
N GLY A 154 -4.32 -6.23 -9.40
CA GLY A 154 -4.07 -4.93 -8.81
C GLY A 154 -4.83 -3.81 -9.52
N ARG A 155 -4.85 -3.81 -10.86
CA ARG A 155 -5.67 -2.89 -11.66
C ARG A 155 -7.14 -2.93 -11.23
N ALA A 156 -7.70 -4.13 -11.07
CA ALA A 156 -9.10 -4.30 -10.66
C ALA A 156 -9.40 -3.64 -9.32
N CYS A 157 -8.50 -3.79 -8.34
CA CYS A 157 -8.62 -3.11 -7.04
C CYS A 157 -8.57 -1.58 -7.22
N ALA A 158 -7.58 -1.07 -7.95
CA ALA A 158 -7.43 0.36 -8.19
C ALA A 158 -8.66 0.97 -8.86
N GLU A 159 -9.24 0.29 -9.85
CA GLU A 159 -10.45 0.75 -10.52
C GLU A 159 -11.69 0.70 -9.62
N GLY A 160 -11.79 -0.30 -8.73
CA GLY A 160 -12.89 -0.38 -7.75
C GLY A 160 -12.83 0.76 -6.72
N LEU A 161 -11.62 1.12 -6.26
CA LEU A 161 -11.41 2.30 -5.41
C LEU A 161 -11.83 3.59 -6.12
N LEU A 162 -11.37 3.79 -7.36
CA LEU A 162 -11.71 4.96 -8.18
C LEU A 162 -13.21 5.07 -8.42
N ALA A 163 -13.86 3.95 -8.75
CA ALA A 163 -15.31 3.87 -8.93
C ALA A 163 -16.10 4.28 -7.68
N GLY A 164 -15.53 4.06 -6.49
CA GLY A 164 -16.07 4.49 -5.21
C GLY A 164 -15.74 5.93 -4.82
N GLY A 165 -14.94 6.64 -5.62
CA GLY A 165 -14.47 8.00 -5.31
C GLY A 165 -13.30 8.05 -4.33
N VAL A 166 -12.52 6.98 -4.22
CA VAL A 166 -11.29 6.91 -3.41
C VAL A 166 -10.09 6.74 -4.34
N LEU A 167 -9.03 7.53 -4.16
CA LEU A 167 -7.82 7.40 -4.96
C LEU A 167 -7.01 6.18 -4.51
N PRO A 168 -6.58 5.31 -5.43
CA PRO A 168 -5.61 4.27 -5.15
C PRO A 168 -4.19 4.84 -5.09
N VAL A 169 -3.34 4.21 -4.28
CA VAL A 169 -1.89 4.38 -4.30
C VAL A 169 -1.25 3.05 -4.61
N ILE A 170 -0.72 2.90 -5.82
CA ILE A 170 -0.01 1.67 -6.19
C ILE A 170 1.32 1.60 -5.45
N LYS A 171 1.65 0.45 -4.85
CA LYS A 171 2.86 0.31 -4.03
C LYS A 171 3.46 -1.09 -4.06
N HIS A 172 4.76 -1.25 -3.80
CA HIS A 172 5.74 -0.20 -3.51
C HIS A 172 6.64 0.00 -4.74
N ILE A 173 6.47 1.08 -5.49
CA ILE A 173 7.15 1.26 -6.80
C ILE A 173 8.68 1.41 -6.60
N PRO A 174 9.53 0.73 -7.39
CA PRO A 174 9.20 -0.14 -8.54
C PRO A 174 9.14 -1.65 -8.23
N GLY A 175 8.99 -2.06 -6.97
CA GLY A 175 8.66 -3.43 -6.57
C GLY A 175 9.41 -3.89 -5.31
N HIS A 176 8.69 -4.39 -4.31
CA HIS A 176 9.23 -4.92 -3.06
C HIS A 176 9.27 -6.46 -3.02
N GLY A 177 8.69 -7.13 -4.02
CA GLY A 177 8.44 -8.58 -3.99
C GLY A 177 9.67 -9.49 -3.90
N ARG A 178 10.86 -8.97 -4.24
CA ARG A 178 12.16 -9.66 -4.10
C ARG A 178 12.90 -9.38 -2.80
N ALA A 179 12.40 -8.48 -1.95
CA ALA A 179 13.12 -8.04 -0.77
C ALA A 179 13.35 -9.20 0.22
N GLY A 180 14.61 -9.39 0.62
CA GLY A 180 14.98 -10.39 1.62
C GLY A 180 14.73 -9.97 3.07
N ALA A 181 14.18 -8.77 3.30
CA ALA A 181 13.91 -8.24 4.63
C ALA A 181 12.69 -7.30 4.63
N ASP A 182 12.10 -7.09 5.81
CA ASP A 182 11.10 -6.06 6.02
C ASP A 182 11.75 -4.68 6.17
N SER A 183 11.38 -3.73 5.28
CA SER A 183 11.87 -2.35 5.29
C SER A 183 11.49 -1.56 6.56
N HIS A 184 10.56 -2.06 7.37
CA HIS A 184 10.29 -1.48 8.69
C HIS A 184 11.46 -1.67 9.67
N ASN A 185 12.23 -2.75 9.50
CA ASN A 185 13.28 -3.17 10.44
C ASN A 185 14.68 -2.94 9.87
N ASP A 186 14.92 -3.37 8.62
CA ASP A 186 16.23 -3.36 7.98
C ASP A 186 16.13 -2.86 6.54
N LEU A 187 17.24 -2.40 5.94
CA LEU A 187 17.26 -2.02 4.53
C LEU A 187 17.26 -3.28 3.66
N PRO A 188 16.17 -3.60 2.91
CA PRO A 188 16.17 -4.76 2.04
C PRO A 188 17.02 -4.50 0.81
N ARG A 189 17.78 -5.53 0.41
CA ARG A 189 18.67 -5.48 -0.74
C ARG A 189 18.22 -6.50 -1.77
N VAL A 190 18.17 -6.07 -3.03
CA VAL A 190 17.84 -6.90 -4.19
C VAL A 190 19.02 -6.85 -5.16
N ASP A 191 19.61 -8.02 -5.42
CA ASP A 191 20.79 -8.18 -6.28
C ASP A 191 20.46 -8.69 -7.71
N SER A 192 19.18 -8.83 -8.04
CA SER A 192 18.71 -9.20 -9.37
C SER A 192 19.17 -8.22 -10.46
N SER A 193 19.29 -8.73 -11.69
CA SER A 193 19.68 -7.91 -12.84
C SER A 193 18.60 -6.88 -13.17
N LEU A 194 18.95 -5.81 -13.90
CA LEU A 194 17.96 -4.83 -14.33
C LEU A 194 16.91 -5.45 -15.26
N ASP A 195 17.30 -6.41 -16.11
CA ASP A 195 16.38 -7.09 -17.01
C ASP A 195 15.35 -7.93 -16.24
N ASP A 196 15.77 -8.63 -15.17
CA ASP A 196 14.86 -9.39 -14.31
C ASP A 196 13.89 -8.47 -13.55
N LEU A 197 14.39 -7.33 -13.06
CA LEU A 197 13.58 -6.32 -12.38
C LEU A 197 12.55 -5.74 -13.35
N MET A 198 12.95 -5.46 -14.60
CA MET A 198 12.05 -4.95 -15.61
C MET A 198 10.97 -5.95 -16.01
N ALA A 199 11.35 -7.22 -16.19
CA ALA A 199 10.44 -8.27 -16.63
C ALA A 199 9.40 -8.68 -15.57
N VAL A 200 9.72 -8.52 -14.27
CA VAL A 200 8.89 -9.02 -13.18
C VAL A 200 8.42 -7.88 -12.26
N ASP A 201 9.33 -7.20 -11.57
CA ASP A 201 8.99 -6.24 -10.52
C ASP A 201 8.36 -4.96 -11.08
N PHE A 202 8.89 -4.46 -12.20
CA PHE A 202 8.44 -3.19 -12.79
C PHE A 202 7.17 -3.39 -13.62
N TYR A 203 6.95 -4.59 -14.14
CA TYR A 203 5.88 -4.89 -15.09
C TYR A 203 4.48 -4.53 -14.56
N PRO A 204 4.07 -4.90 -13.32
CA PRO A 204 2.79 -4.44 -12.77
C PRO A 204 2.64 -2.92 -12.73
N PHE A 205 3.71 -2.19 -12.42
CA PHE A 205 3.69 -0.73 -12.38
C PHE A 205 3.66 -0.11 -13.78
N GLN A 206 4.28 -0.74 -14.79
CA GLN A 206 4.18 -0.32 -16.19
C GLN A 206 2.75 -0.39 -16.71
N VAL A 207 2.07 -1.52 -16.46
CA VAL A 207 0.66 -1.73 -16.85
C VAL A 207 -0.28 -0.75 -16.12
N ASN A 208 0.10 -0.31 -14.93
CA ASN A 208 -0.69 0.59 -14.07
C ASN A 208 -0.12 2.02 -14.00
N ALA A 209 0.69 2.43 -14.98
CA ALA A 209 1.40 3.72 -14.96
C ALA A 209 0.45 4.94 -15.04
N ASP A 210 -0.80 4.74 -15.46
CA ASP A 210 -1.86 5.75 -15.51
C ASP A 210 -2.55 5.99 -14.14
N MET A 211 -2.14 5.28 -13.09
CA MET A 211 -2.67 5.50 -11.75
C MET A 211 -2.28 6.87 -11.18
N PRO A 212 -3.14 7.51 -10.36
CA PRO A 212 -2.94 8.89 -9.95
C PRO A 212 -1.79 9.08 -8.97
N ILE A 213 -1.51 8.08 -8.14
CA ILE A 213 -0.54 8.15 -7.05
C ILE A 213 0.21 6.81 -6.97
N ALA A 214 1.52 6.87 -6.73
CA ALA A 214 2.34 5.70 -6.40
C ALA A 214 3.24 6.01 -5.19
N MET A 215 3.51 4.97 -4.39
CA MET A 215 4.35 5.05 -3.20
C MET A 215 5.68 4.33 -3.41
N THR A 216 6.80 5.01 -3.18
CA THR A 216 8.15 4.49 -3.47
C THR A 216 8.66 3.48 -2.44
N ALA A 217 9.33 2.43 -2.88
CA ALA A 217 9.92 1.44 -1.98
C ALA A 217 11.26 1.91 -1.36
N HIS A 218 11.45 1.67 -0.06
CA HIS A 218 12.75 1.78 0.62
C HIS A 218 13.61 0.51 0.41
N VAL A 219 13.84 0.13 -0.85
CA VAL A 219 14.60 -1.08 -1.23
C VAL A 219 15.86 -0.69 -2.01
N LEU A 220 16.99 -1.32 -1.71
CA LEU A 220 18.26 -1.13 -2.41
C LEU A 220 18.40 -2.11 -3.58
N TYR A 221 18.20 -1.62 -4.80
CA TYR A 221 18.38 -2.40 -6.03
C TYR A 221 19.81 -2.21 -6.58
N THR A 222 20.68 -3.20 -6.38
CA THR A 222 22.12 -2.99 -6.65
C THR A 222 22.48 -2.86 -8.12
N ALA A 223 21.64 -3.38 -9.02
CA ALA A 223 21.75 -3.15 -10.46
C ALA A 223 21.46 -1.69 -10.87
N ILE A 224 20.75 -0.91 -10.04
CA ILE A 224 20.34 0.47 -10.32
C ILE A 224 21.21 1.47 -9.55
N ASP A 225 21.24 1.32 -8.23
CA ASP A 225 22.04 2.15 -7.32
C ASP A 225 22.48 1.32 -6.12
N ARG A 226 23.80 1.17 -5.97
CA ARG A 226 24.41 0.35 -4.90
C ARG A 226 24.45 1.05 -3.54
N ARG A 227 24.05 2.33 -3.45
CA ARG A 227 24.14 3.13 -2.23
C ARG A 227 22.80 3.64 -1.75
N ASN A 228 21.93 4.05 -2.67
CA ASN A 228 20.67 4.70 -2.32
C ASN A 228 19.48 3.77 -2.59
N PRO A 229 18.61 3.54 -1.60
CA PRO A 229 17.33 2.86 -1.81
C PRO A 229 16.44 3.62 -2.80
N GLY A 230 15.45 2.93 -3.40
CA GLY A 230 14.55 3.45 -4.42
C GLY A 230 14.05 4.87 -4.16
N THR A 231 13.49 5.11 -2.97
CA THR A 231 13.01 6.43 -2.51
C THR A 231 14.04 7.56 -2.60
N THR A 232 15.32 7.28 -2.38
CA THR A 232 16.40 8.29 -2.36
C THR A 232 17.35 8.19 -3.56
N SER A 233 17.06 7.29 -4.50
CA SER A 233 17.87 7.04 -5.69
C SER A 233 17.34 7.81 -6.88
N ARG A 234 18.07 8.85 -7.30
CA ARG A 234 17.75 9.59 -8.53
C ARG A 234 17.76 8.68 -9.78
N LYS A 235 18.60 7.66 -9.79
CA LYS A 235 18.66 6.66 -10.88
C LYS A 235 17.39 5.83 -10.91
N CYS A 236 16.95 5.34 -9.75
CA CYS A 236 15.71 4.57 -9.63
C CYS A 236 14.49 5.40 -10.03
N LEU A 237 14.36 6.63 -9.51
CA LEU A 237 13.21 7.47 -9.86
C LEU A 237 13.22 7.96 -11.30
N LYS A 238 14.41 8.07 -11.94
CA LYS A 238 14.49 8.27 -13.40
C LYS A 238 13.92 7.07 -14.17
N LEU A 239 14.22 5.84 -13.76
CA LEU A 239 13.59 4.65 -14.36
C LEU A 239 12.08 4.61 -14.12
N VAL A 240 11.60 5.02 -12.94
CA VAL A 240 10.15 5.13 -12.67
C VAL A 240 9.47 6.11 -13.64
N ARG A 241 10.09 7.25 -13.95
CA ARG A 241 9.53 8.21 -14.90
C ARG A 241 9.69 7.78 -16.36
N ASP A 242 10.88 7.32 -16.75
CA ASP A 242 11.25 7.14 -18.16
C ASP A 242 10.95 5.73 -18.70
N VAL A 243 11.10 4.70 -17.86
CA VAL A 243 10.97 3.29 -18.26
C VAL A 243 9.65 2.68 -17.79
N ILE A 244 9.24 2.96 -16.55
CA ILE A 244 7.90 2.57 -16.08
C ILE A 244 6.83 3.48 -16.71
N GLY A 245 7.19 4.73 -17.02
CA GLY A 245 6.26 5.70 -17.62
C GLY A 245 5.28 6.32 -16.63
N PHE A 246 5.54 6.22 -15.32
CA PHE A 246 4.64 6.75 -14.30
C PHE A 246 4.78 8.28 -14.21
N ASP A 247 3.78 9.02 -14.69
CA ASP A 247 3.72 10.49 -14.56
C ASP A 247 2.90 10.97 -13.36
N GLY A 248 2.20 10.08 -12.65
CA GLY A 248 1.38 10.44 -11.48
C GLY A 248 2.19 10.99 -10.29
N LEU A 249 1.48 11.30 -9.20
CA LEU A 249 2.09 11.84 -7.99
C LEU A 249 2.93 10.77 -7.27
N LEU A 250 4.23 11.02 -7.11
CA LEU A 250 5.12 10.15 -6.34
C LEU A 250 5.20 10.59 -4.89
N VAL A 251 4.69 9.73 -4.00
CA VAL A 251 4.76 9.89 -2.56
C VAL A 251 5.85 8.95 -2.03
N THR A 252 6.65 9.38 -1.06
CA THR A 252 7.57 8.45 -0.39
C THR A 252 6.78 7.40 0.39
N ASP A 253 7.31 6.19 0.59
CA ASP A 253 6.93 5.41 1.77
C ASP A 253 7.38 6.13 3.06
N ASP A 254 6.95 5.67 4.23
CA ASP A 254 7.14 6.39 5.50
C ASP A 254 8.62 6.67 5.76
N LEU A 255 8.97 7.96 5.83
CA LEU A 255 10.34 8.39 6.09
C LEU A 255 10.83 7.96 7.48
N SER A 256 9.92 7.63 8.41
CA SER A 256 10.26 7.18 9.76
C SER A 256 10.72 5.73 9.85
N MET A 257 10.57 4.94 8.78
CA MET A 257 11.04 3.54 8.72
C MET A 257 12.57 3.43 8.78
N ASN A 258 13.07 2.32 9.33
CA ASN A 258 14.51 2.13 9.56
C ASN A 258 15.32 1.80 8.30
N ALA A 259 14.68 1.42 7.19
CA ALA A 259 15.37 1.16 5.92
C ALA A 259 16.10 2.38 5.34
N LEU A 260 15.70 3.60 5.70
CA LEU A 260 16.45 4.80 5.32
C LEU A 260 17.47 5.15 6.40
N SER A 261 18.70 5.49 6.01
CA SER A 261 19.74 5.87 6.96
C SER A 261 19.72 7.37 7.29
N GLY A 262 20.27 7.73 8.46
CA GLY A 262 20.45 9.11 8.89
C GLY A 262 19.19 9.79 9.45
N ALA A 263 19.32 11.08 9.79
CA ALA A 263 18.25 11.89 10.36
C ALA A 263 17.13 12.19 9.35
N LEU A 264 15.91 12.43 9.83
CA LEU A 264 14.72 12.59 8.99
C LEU A 264 14.81 13.76 8.01
N ASN A 265 15.43 14.87 8.40
CA ASN A 265 15.67 15.99 7.49
C ASN A 265 16.56 15.58 6.30
N LYS A 266 17.60 14.77 6.54
CA LYS A 266 18.46 14.24 5.46
C LYS A 266 17.68 13.29 4.55
N ARG A 267 16.84 12.42 5.11
CA ARG A 267 15.96 11.51 4.35
C ARG A 267 14.97 12.28 3.48
N ALA A 268 14.28 13.27 4.05
CA ALA A 268 13.35 14.16 3.35
C ALA A 268 14.03 14.86 2.17
N LYS A 269 15.16 15.51 2.43
CA LYS A 269 15.94 16.23 1.41
C LYS A 269 16.46 15.31 0.30
N ALA A 270 16.93 14.12 0.66
CA ALA A 270 17.40 13.13 -0.32
C ALA A 270 16.26 12.64 -1.22
N SER A 271 15.09 12.37 -0.65
CA SER A 271 13.90 11.89 -1.39
C SER A 271 13.41 12.92 -2.40
N LEU A 272 13.30 14.20 -1.99
CA LEU A 272 12.94 15.30 -2.90
C LEU A 272 13.98 15.49 -4.01
N ARG A 273 15.28 15.41 -3.69
CA ARG A 273 16.36 15.51 -4.68
C ARG A 273 16.38 14.34 -5.66
N ALA A 274 15.95 13.16 -5.23
CA ALA A 274 15.87 11.98 -6.06
C ALA A 274 14.72 12.10 -7.08
N GLY A 275 13.62 12.76 -6.71
CA GLY A 275 12.49 13.03 -7.61
C GLY A 275 11.11 12.72 -7.04
N CYS A 276 10.98 12.44 -5.74
CA CYS A 276 9.67 12.33 -5.08
C CYS A 276 8.96 13.68 -5.09
N ASP A 277 7.64 13.67 -5.30
CA ASP A 277 6.83 14.88 -5.31
C ASP A 277 6.36 15.27 -3.90
N VAL A 278 6.08 14.27 -3.04
CA VAL A 278 5.49 14.46 -1.71
C VAL A 278 6.17 13.56 -0.67
N LEU A 279 6.45 14.12 0.50
CA LEU A 279 7.02 13.39 1.63
C LEU A 279 5.94 12.82 2.55
N LEU A 280 6.06 11.55 2.93
CA LEU A 280 5.18 10.89 3.89
C LEU A 280 5.88 10.68 5.23
N HIS A 281 5.23 11.09 6.31
CA HIS A 281 5.64 10.76 7.67
C HIS A 281 4.43 10.27 8.47
N CYS A 282 4.49 9.03 8.95
CA CYS A 282 3.28 8.33 9.38
C CYS A 282 3.01 8.35 10.87
N ASN A 283 4.02 8.40 11.73
CA ASN A 283 3.83 8.08 13.16
C ASN A 283 3.26 9.25 14.00
N GLY A 284 3.27 10.48 13.49
CA GLY A 284 2.73 11.66 14.18
C GLY A 284 3.59 12.19 15.33
N GLN A 285 4.84 11.75 15.49
CA GLN A 285 5.75 12.31 16.48
C GLN A 285 6.16 13.74 16.10
N MET A 286 5.87 14.69 16.98
CA MET A 286 6.00 16.13 16.69
C MET A 286 7.42 16.56 16.28
N ASP A 287 8.45 16.13 17.01
CA ASP A 287 9.85 16.49 16.69
C ASP A 287 10.29 15.96 15.32
N GLN A 288 9.76 14.79 14.94
CA GLN A 288 10.01 14.19 13.63
C GLN A 288 9.28 14.95 12.52
N MET A 289 8.00 15.28 12.73
CA MET A 289 7.22 16.09 11.79
C MET A 289 7.87 17.44 11.54
N ARG A 290 8.40 18.11 12.58
CA ARG A 290 9.15 19.38 12.44
C ARG A 290 10.41 19.21 11.58
N GLN A 291 11.16 18.13 11.74
CA GLN A 291 12.33 17.84 10.89
C GLN A 291 11.96 17.66 9.42
N VAL A 292 10.86 16.95 9.13
CA VAL A 292 10.36 16.76 7.76
C VAL A 292 9.84 18.08 7.19
N LEU A 293 9.07 18.85 7.97
CA LEU A 293 8.52 20.13 7.53
C LEU A 293 9.61 21.14 7.16
N ASN A 294 10.72 21.18 7.91
CA ASN A 294 11.84 22.08 7.62
C ASN A 294 12.46 21.87 6.24
N GLU A 295 12.34 20.66 5.66
CA GLU A 295 12.84 20.34 4.32
C GLU A 295 11.71 20.29 3.28
N THR A 296 10.45 20.46 3.70
CA THR A 296 9.28 20.35 2.82
C THR A 296 9.04 21.66 2.06
N PRO A 297 9.16 21.66 0.72
CA PRO A 297 8.78 22.81 -0.09
C PRO A 297 7.26 22.94 -0.19
N LYS A 298 6.78 24.11 -0.60
CA LYS A 298 5.41 24.23 -1.11
C LYS A 298 5.30 23.56 -2.48
N LEU A 299 4.18 22.92 -2.77
CA LEU A 299 3.88 22.32 -4.06
C LEU A 299 3.97 23.38 -5.17
N LYS A 300 4.76 23.08 -6.21
CA LYS A 300 4.96 23.93 -7.38
C LYS A 300 5.36 23.08 -8.59
N GLY A 301 5.29 23.65 -9.79
CA GLY A 301 5.70 22.98 -11.03
C GLY A 301 5.02 21.62 -11.22
N GLU A 302 5.80 20.62 -11.61
CA GLU A 302 5.31 19.26 -11.88
C GLU A 302 4.64 18.60 -10.67
N ALA A 303 5.18 18.76 -9.46
CA ALA A 303 4.56 18.19 -8.26
C ALA A 303 3.15 18.76 -8.03
N LEU A 304 2.94 20.06 -8.26
CA LEU A 304 1.62 20.67 -8.17
C LEU A 304 0.69 20.21 -9.30
N ARG A 305 1.20 20.09 -10.54
CA ARG A 305 0.43 19.58 -11.68
C ARG A 305 -0.08 18.16 -11.37
N ARG A 306 0.79 17.28 -10.89
CA ARG A 306 0.48 15.90 -10.52
C ARG A 306 -0.51 15.81 -9.36
N ALA A 307 -0.32 16.61 -8.31
CA ALA A 307 -1.24 16.63 -7.18
C ALA A 307 -2.64 17.09 -7.60
N LYS A 308 -2.74 18.13 -8.44
CA LYS A 308 -4.02 18.57 -9.03
C LYS A 308 -4.63 17.48 -9.90
N ALA A 309 -3.85 16.85 -10.79
CA ALA A 309 -4.32 15.76 -11.65
C ALA A 309 -4.86 14.58 -10.82
N ALA A 310 -4.17 14.16 -9.76
CA ALA A 310 -4.65 13.14 -8.84
C ALA A 310 -5.99 13.53 -8.21
N LEU A 311 -6.13 14.75 -7.70
CA LEU A 311 -7.39 15.25 -7.12
C LEU A 311 -8.56 15.22 -8.13
N THR A 312 -8.32 15.47 -9.42
CA THR A 312 -9.38 15.39 -10.44
C THR A 312 -9.93 13.98 -10.66
N ARG A 313 -9.20 12.94 -10.21
CA ARG A 313 -9.62 11.54 -10.33
C ARG A 313 -10.60 11.12 -9.24
N ILE A 314 -10.84 11.95 -8.22
CA ILE A 314 -11.85 11.70 -7.18
C ILE A 314 -13.24 11.94 -7.79
N LEU A 315 -14.02 10.87 -7.95
CA LEU A 315 -15.41 10.98 -8.37
C LEU A 315 -16.27 11.64 -7.28
N LYS A 316 -16.87 12.79 -7.60
CA LYS A 316 -17.84 13.46 -6.72
C LYS A 316 -19.08 12.59 -6.50
N THR A 317 -19.54 11.95 -7.56
CA THR A 317 -20.63 10.96 -7.55
C THR A 317 -20.05 9.60 -7.91
N PRO A 318 -19.88 8.69 -6.93
CA PRO A 318 -19.42 7.32 -7.18
C PRO A 318 -20.36 6.54 -8.12
N GLU A 319 -19.84 5.49 -8.76
CA GLU A 319 -20.67 4.53 -9.52
C GLU A 319 -21.78 3.96 -8.62
N PRO A 320 -23.02 3.78 -9.10
CA PRO A 320 -24.10 3.19 -8.30
C PRO A 320 -23.72 1.84 -7.69
N LEU A 321 -24.16 1.59 -6.46
CA LEU A 321 -23.89 0.35 -5.73
C LEU A 321 -25.05 0.04 -4.79
N ASP A 322 -25.73 -1.10 -5.00
CA ASP A 322 -26.54 -1.70 -3.93
C ASP A 322 -25.58 -2.38 -2.96
N VAL A 323 -25.38 -1.78 -1.80
CA VAL A 323 -24.40 -2.24 -0.81
C VAL A 323 -24.81 -3.58 -0.21
N VAL A 324 -26.11 -3.85 -0.05
CA VAL A 324 -26.60 -5.09 0.56
C VAL A 324 -26.38 -6.25 -0.39
N GLU A 325 -26.79 -6.10 -1.64
CA GLU A 325 -26.58 -7.11 -2.68
C GLU A 325 -25.09 -7.34 -2.95
N ALA A 326 -24.31 -6.26 -3.07
CA ALA A 326 -22.87 -6.33 -3.31
C ALA A 326 -22.14 -7.07 -2.19
N ARG A 327 -22.49 -6.81 -0.92
CA ARG A 327 -21.92 -7.55 0.22
C ARG A 327 -22.29 -9.02 0.19
N ALA A 328 -23.57 -9.35 -0.03
CA ALA A 328 -24.00 -10.73 -0.12
C ALA A 328 -23.28 -11.50 -1.25
N ARG A 329 -23.10 -10.88 -2.42
CA ARG A 329 -22.31 -11.43 -3.53
C ARG A 329 -20.85 -11.61 -3.11
N PHE A 330 -20.25 -10.59 -2.50
CA PHE A 330 -18.85 -10.61 -2.10
C PHE A 330 -18.55 -11.72 -1.10
N ASP A 331 -19.33 -11.77 -0.01
CA ASP A 331 -19.20 -12.76 1.05
C ASP A 331 -19.51 -14.18 0.54
N GLY A 332 -20.50 -14.32 -0.35
CA GLY A 332 -20.84 -15.61 -0.96
C GLY A 332 -19.72 -16.20 -1.81
N VAL A 333 -18.95 -15.37 -2.52
CA VAL A 333 -17.76 -15.84 -3.27
C VAL A 333 -16.62 -16.18 -2.31
N LEU A 334 -16.37 -15.36 -1.29
CA LEU A 334 -15.30 -15.61 -0.32
C LEU A 334 -15.52 -16.84 0.57
N ALA A 335 -16.78 -17.21 0.80
CA ALA A 335 -17.18 -18.41 1.53
C ALA A 335 -16.92 -19.72 0.76
N ARG A 336 -16.61 -19.66 -0.54
CA ARG A 336 -16.20 -20.85 -1.29
C ARG A 336 -14.90 -21.40 -0.68
N GLY A 337 -14.86 -22.71 -0.42
CA GLY A 337 -13.69 -23.38 0.13
C GLY A 337 -12.44 -23.14 -0.73
N ASN A 338 -11.25 -23.33 -0.13
CA ASN A 338 -9.99 -23.16 -0.84
C ASN A 338 -9.92 -24.17 -2.00
N ILE A 339 -9.92 -23.71 -3.25
CA ILE A 339 -9.86 -24.61 -4.42
C ILE A 339 -8.57 -25.45 -4.39
N ALA A 340 -7.50 -24.92 -3.77
CA ALA A 340 -6.26 -25.64 -3.52
C ALA A 340 -6.40 -26.83 -2.54
N GLU A 341 -7.40 -26.81 -1.64
CA GLU A 341 -7.70 -27.94 -0.76
C GLU A 341 -8.59 -28.99 -1.43
N LEU A 342 -9.44 -28.57 -2.39
CA LEU A 342 -10.29 -29.48 -3.16
C LEU A 342 -9.53 -30.34 -4.18
N HIS A 343 -8.28 -29.98 -4.50
CA HIS A 343 -7.41 -30.71 -5.44
C HIS A 343 -6.21 -31.41 -4.78
N ARG A 344 -6.08 -31.42 -3.45
CA ARG A 344 -5.13 -32.34 -2.81
C ARG A 344 -5.67 -33.76 -2.98
N ASP A 345 -4.89 -34.61 -3.63
CA ASP A 345 -5.19 -36.03 -3.70
C ASP A 345 -5.24 -36.58 -2.26
N PRO A 346 -6.36 -37.16 -1.79
CA PRO A 346 -6.47 -37.69 -0.43
C PRO A 346 -5.45 -38.79 -0.12
N THR A 347 -4.75 -39.32 -1.14
CA THR A 347 -3.68 -40.30 -0.97
C THR A 347 -2.33 -39.70 -0.54
N GLU A 348 -2.06 -38.41 -0.77
CA GLU A 348 -0.79 -37.77 -0.36
C GLU A 348 -0.68 -37.61 1.17
N GLY A 349 -1.82 -37.38 1.86
CA GLY A 349 -1.85 -37.30 3.32
C GLY A 349 -1.56 -38.63 4.03
N GLN A 350 -1.89 -39.76 3.40
CA GLN A 350 -1.68 -41.10 3.98
C GLN A 350 -0.26 -41.63 3.79
N ALA A 351 0.53 -41.05 2.88
CA ALA A 351 1.91 -41.45 2.65
C ALA A 351 2.86 -40.91 3.74
N MET A 352 2.58 -39.72 4.29
CA MET A 352 3.39 -39.15 5.39
C MET A 352 3.15 -39.84 6.74
N GLU A 353 1.92 -40.31 7.01
CA GLU A 353 1.59 -41.00 8.28
C GLU A 353 2.19 -42.41 8.36
N ARG A 354 2.43 -43.08 7.22
CA ARG A 354 3.04 -44.43 7.18
C ARG A 354 4.57 -44.43 7.29
N GLN A 355 5.24 -43.29 7.09
CA GLN A 355 6.68 -43.19 7.30
C GLN A 355 7.09 -42.86 8.74
N ALA A 356 6.14 -42.44 9.60
CA ALA A 356 6.42 -42.10 10.99
C ALA A 356 6.35 -43.29 11.98
N THR A 357 5.93 -44.48 11.54
CA THR A 357 5.70 -45.65 12.43
C THR A 357 6.68 -46.82 12.24
N ALA A 358 7.73 -46.66 11.43
CA ALA A 358 8.77 -47.68 11.30
C ALA A 358 9.87 -47.47 12.35
N GLU A 359 9.72 -48.09 13.53
CA GLU A 359 10.81 -48.23 14.51
C GLU A 359 11.95 -49.10 13.96
N PRO A 360 13.23 -48.80 14.27
CA PRO A 360 14.34 -49.65 13.87
C PRO A 360 14.46 -50.86 14.80
N VAL A 361 14.28 -52.06 14.23
CA VAL A 361 14.63 -53.33 14.87
C VAL A 361 16.13 -53.34 15.16
N THR A 362 16.50 -53.23 16.43
CA THR A 362 17.87 -53.45 16.90
C THR A 362 18.08 -54.94 17.15
N ALA A 363 18.86 -55.57 16.27
CA ALA A 363 19.41 -56.89 16.52
C ALA A 363 20.63 -56.77 17.43
N GLN A 364 20.58 -57.40 18.62
CA GLN A 364 21.77 -57.76 19.39
C GLN A 364 21.62 -59.20 19.88
N GLY A 365 22.46 -60.08 19.31
CA GLY A 365 22.83 -61.34 19.92
C GLY A 365 24.15 -61.24 20.70
N SER A 366 24.42 -62.31 21.44
CA SER A 366 25.66 -62.68 22.17
C SER A 366 25.80 -62.16 23.61
N ARG A 367 25.42 -62.97 24.61
CA ARG A 367 26.27 -63.99 25.27
C ARG A 367 25.43 -64.90 26.16
#